data_AF-A0A8T4QCK9-F1
#
_entry.id   AF-A0A8T4QCK9-F1
#
_cell.length_a   1.000
_cell.length_b   1.000
_cell.length_c   1.000
_cell.angle_alpha   90.00
_cell.angle_beta   90.00
_cell.angle_gamma   90.00
#
_symmetry.space_group_name_H-M   'P 1'
#
loop_
_entity.id
_entity.type
_entity.pdbx_description
1 polymer ?
#
loop_
_entity_poly.entity_id
_entity_poly.type
_entity_poly.pdbx_seq_one_letter_code
_entity_poly.pdbx_strand_id
1 'polypeptide(L)' 'MVKTVSKPKRKYYVCEECNFAYIDKKFASKCENWCREHHSCNMEITKHAVNL' A
#
# COMPACT_ATOMS: atom_id res chain seq x y z
N MET A 1 3.22 6.95 -6.37
CA MET A 1 2.60 5.98 -7.29
C MET A 1 2.62 4.65 -6.54
N VAL A 2 2.06 3.54 -7.04
CA VAL A 2 2.17 2.26 -6.31
C VAL A 2 3.30 1.42 -6.89
N LYS A 3 4.24 1.01 -6.02
CA LYS A 3 5.33 0.11 -6.39
C LYS A 3 4.82 -1.33 -6.35
N THR A 4 5.15 -2.14 -7.35
CA THR A 4 4.75 -3.57 -7.35
C THR A 4 5.95 -4.44 -6.98
N VAL A 5 5.79 -5.29 -5.98
CA VAL A 5 6.79 -6.25 -5.52
C VAL A 5 6.28 -7.67 -5.79
N SER A 6 7.04 -8.46 -6.55
CA SER A 6 6.70 -9.87 -6.81
C SER A 6 7.57 -10.76 -5.94
N LYS A 7 6.97 -11.46 -4.97
CA LYS A 7 7.61 -12.55 -4.23
C LYS A 7 7.23 -13.90 -4.86
N PRO A 8 8.00 -14.99 -4.62
CA PRO A 8 7.81 -16.27 -5.31
C PRO A 8 6.39 -16.85 -5.26
N LYS A 9 5.57 -16.50 -4.25
CA LYS A 9 4.18 -16.96 -4.14
C LYS A 9 3.12 -15.94 -4.58
N ARG A 10 3.37 -14.63 -4.51
CA ARG A 10 2.36 -13.58 -4.71
C ARG A 10 2.96 -12.24 -5.13
N LYS A 11 2.12 -11.44 -5.80
CA LYS A 11 2.39 -10.03 -6.08
C LYS A 11 1.81 -9.17 -4.96
N TYR A 12 2.54 -8.13 -4.60
CA TYR A 12 2.21 -7.15 -3.59
C TYR A 12 2.34 -5.76 -4.20
N TYR A 13 1.55 -4.83 -3.70
CA TYR A 13 1.52 -3.44 -4.11
C TYR A 13 1.87 -2.59 -2.89
N VAL A 14 2.87 -1.74 -3.02
CA VAL A 14 3.48 -0.99 -1.94
C VAL A 14 3.21 0.49 -2.17
N CYS A 15 2.76 1.15 -1.11
CA CYS A 15 2.69 2.60 -1.05
C CYS A 15 4.12 3.15 -0.95
N GLU A 16 4.51 4.03 -1.86
CA GLU A 16 5.82 4.69 -1.88
C GLU A 16 5.96 5.75 -0.77
N GLU A 17 4.86 6.35 -0.31
CA GLU A 17 4.90 7.36 0.77
C GLU A 17 5.15 6.74 2.15
N CYS A 18 4.49 5.62 2.47
CA CYS A 18 4.52 5.02 3.81
C CYS A 18 5.10 3.60 3.87
N ASN A 19 5.49 3.02 2.73
CA ASN A 19 6.07 1.68 2.59
C ASN A 19 5.18 0.51 3.04
N PHE A 20 3.88 0.72 3.29
CA PHE A 20 2.96 -0.39 3.53
C PHE A 20 2.71 -1.19 2.26
N ALA A 21 2.73 -2.52 2.40
CA ALA A 21 2.44 -3.47 1.33
C ALA A 21 1.02 -4.00 1.43
N TYR A 22 0.40 -4.24 0.28
CA TYR A 22 -0.97 -4.71 0.13
C TYR A 22 -1.05 -5.82 -0.91
N ILE A 23 -1.98 -6.76 -0.75
CA ILE A 23 -2.23 -7.80 -1.76
C ILE A 23 -2.98 -7.20 -2.96
N ASP A 24 -3.89 -6.26 -2.70
CA ASP A 24 -4.71 -5.63 -3.73
C ASP A 24 -4.17 -4.24 -4.09
N LYS A 25 -4.03 -4.00 -5.40
CA LYS A 25 -3.59 -2.70 -5.93
C LYS A 25 -4.52 -1.57 -5.50
N LYS A 26 -5.83 -1.84 -5.34
CA LYS A 26 -6.82 -0.86 -4.92
C LYS A 26 -6.50 -0.30 -3.52
N PHE A 27 -6.08 -1.15 -2.59
CA PHE A 27 -5.69 -0.68 -1.24
C PHE A 27 -4.40 0.13 -1.28
N ALA A 28 -3.38 -0.33 -2.02
CA ALA A 28 -2.15 0.44 -2.20
C ALA A 28 -2.41 1.80 -2.85
N SER A 29 -3.26 1.86 -3.87
CA SER A 29 -3.61 3.11 -4.57
C SER A 29 -4.40 4.06 -3.69
N LYS A 30 -5.35 3.55 -2.89
CA LYS A 30 -6.03 4.37 -1.88
C LYS A 30 -5.07 4.88 -0.81
N CYS A 31 -4.14 4.02 -0.36
CA CYS A 31 -3.13 4.40 0.62
C CYS A 31 -2.25 5.54 0.09
N GLU A 32 -1.75 5.41 -1.14
CA GLU A 32 -0.96 6.43 -1.83
C GLU A 32 -1.68 7.76 -1.94
N ASN A 33 -2.92 7.75 -2.46
CA ASN A 33 -3.70 8.98 -2.61
C ASN A 33 -3.89 9.66 -1.27
N TRP A 34 -4.30 8.90 -0.24
CA TRP A 34 -4.48 9.44 1.10
C TRP A 34 -3.17 9.98 1.69
N CYS A 35 -2.07 9.25 1.58
CA CYS A 35 -0.77 9.69 2.11
C CYS A 35 -0.30 10.97 1.42
N ARG A 36 -0.51 11.10 0.10
CA ARG A 36 -0.17 12.32 -0.65
C ARG A 36 -1.06 13.51 -0.30
N GLU A 37 -2.35 13.30 -0.09
CA GLU A 37 -3.30 14.37 0.22
C GLU A 37 -3.21 14.84 1.68
N HIS A 38 -3.01 13.92 2.62
CA HIS A 38 -3.10 14.18 4.05
C HIS A 38 -1.76 14.10 4.78
N HIS A 39 -0.66 13.74 4.10
CA HIS A 39 0.67 13.52 4.69
C HIS A 39 0.65 12.60 5.93
N SER A 40 -0.28 11.66 5.97
CA SER A 40 -0.53 10.76 7.09
C SER A 40 -1.09 9.43 6.59
N CYS A 41 -1.02 8.37 7.40
CA CYS A 41 -1.60 7.07 7.04
C CYS A 41 -3.06 6.96 7.50
N ASN A 42 -3.94 6.49 6.61
CA ASN A 42 -5.31 6.16 6.98
C ASN A 42 -5.37 4.77 7.65
N MET A 43 -5.76 4.72 8.91
CA MET A 43 -5.85 3.46 9.68
C MET A 43 -6.81 2.44 9.09
N GLU A 44 -7.90 2.85 8.44
CA GLU A 44 -8.83 1.93 7.79
C GLU A 44 -8.17 1.22 6.60
N ILE A 45 -7.33 1.93 5.86
CA ILE A 45 -6.56 1.34 4.75
C ILE A 45 -5.43 0.48 5.30
N THR A 46 -4.69 0.96 6.31
CA THR A 46 -3.56 0.26 6.91
C THR A 46 -3.95 -1.08 7.54
N LYS A 47 -5.20 -1.27 7.98
CA LYS A 47 -5.71 -2.58 8.45
C LYS A 47 -5.62 -3.69 7.40
N HIS A 48 -5.58 -3.34 6.12
CA HIS A 48 -5.41 -4.30 5.02
C HIS A 48 -3.94 -4.51 4.62
N ALA A 49 -3.01 -3.82 5.28
CA ALA A 49 -1.59 -4.00 5.02
C ALA A 49 -1.15 -5.41 5.42
N VAL A 50 -0.21 -5.95 4.66
CA VAL A 50 0.38 -7.27 4.88
C VAL A 50 1.86 -7.13 5.12
N ASN A 51 2.39 -8.00 5.97
CA ASN A 51 3.82 -8.06 6.19
C ASN A 51 4.48 -8.86 5.05
N LEU A 52 5.55 -8.29 4.48
CA LEU A 52 6.22 -8.82 3.29
C LEU A 52 7.17 -9.98 3.60
#